data_AF-A0A516NKY8-F1
#
_entry.id   AF-A0A516NKY8-F1
#
_cell.length_a   1.000
_cell.length_b   1.000
_cell.length_c   1.000
_cell.angle_alpha   90.00
_cell.angle_beta   90.00
_cell.angle_gamma   90.00
#
_symmetry.space_group_name_H-M   'P 1'
#
loop_
_entity.id
_entity.type
_entity.pdbx_description
1 polymer ?
#
loop_
_entity_poly.entity_id
_entity_poly.type
_entity_poly.pdbx_seq_one_letter_code
_entity_poly.pdbx_strand_id
1 'polypeptide(L)'
;MAAQHRRGPIALGWPRSRGLRAHLQRGEHAAGQTAHRVLRRTAGTARRRGGAVRHGGQRPGQGSARHRTRHSGVPAARPHRQRTRHQRRLARPRRLARTTGGLVFLVVNPTAKGGAATRWPQVRQALLERRPDIDTAAPDSAAEAEKAVRAAVDAGHDAVIAAGGDGTVGLVLNALMDPAVDRPRDPRIALGAIGLGSSNDFHKPAAADRTLAGVPARIDLERARSVDVGKATMLLPDGTRRIRYFLLNASMGLVAAGNHHFNTAGGLTAWLKPRTTDAAIAYTALRTIATFDPLRVDIRGEGWRQHAPVTTVSVLKSVHFAGGMRYDTGVTADDGRFDVNIWSAASRPAVLRLIAGLYRGRFRASALARCERSARVDLRPEYPSPLELDGEITVVEGATLEVLPRALLVCA
;
A
#
# COMPACT_ATOMS: atom_id res chain seq x y z
N MET A 1 74.05 -21.25 -22.46
CA MET A 1 74.30 -20.00 -21.70
C MET A 1 72.95 -19.37 -21.40
N ALA A 2 72.28 -19.74 -20.30
CA ALA A 2 72.38 -19.15 -18.95
C ALA A 2 71.58 -17.84 -18.85
N ALA A 3 70.66 -17.59 -17.90
CA ALA A 3 70.13 -18.39 -16.80
C ALA A 3 68.77 -17.78 -16.34
N GLN A 4 68.00 -18.60 -15.62
CA GLN A 4 66.68 -18.35 -15.04
C GLN A 4 66.68 -17.24 -13.96
N HIS A 5 65.51 -16.64 -13.70
CA HIS A 5 64.93 -16.64 -12.35
C HIS A 5 63.42 -16.30 -12.33
N ARG A 6 62.64 -17.22 -11.76
CA ARG A 6 61.25 -17.06 -11.31
C ARG A 6 61.21 -16.24 -10.01
N ARG A 7 60.18 -15.39 -9.82
CA ARG A 7 59.61 -15.06 -8.49
C ARG A 7 58.09 -14.87 -8.59
N GLY A 8 57.38 -15.51 -7.67
CA GLY A 8 55.92 -15.56 -7.55
C GLY A 8 55.30 -14.36 -6.81
N PRO A 9 53.97 -14.41 -6.54
CA PRO A 9 53.17 -13.24 -6.20
C PRO A 9 53.29 -12.84 -4.72
N ILE A 10 53.30 -11.52 -4.49
CA ILE A 10 53.31 -10.88 -3.17
C ILE A 10 51.86 -10.78 -2.67
N ALA A 11 51.58 -11.44 -1.55
CA ALA A 11 50.36 -11.29 -0.77
C ALA A 11 50.43 -9.99 0.07
N LEU A 12 49.47 -9.08 -0.13
CA LEU A 12 49.29 -7.90 0.73
C LEU A 12 48.27 -8.22 1.83
N GLY A 13 48.81 -8.36 3.05
CA GLY A 13 48.05 -8.63 4.27
C GLY A 13 47.24 -7.41 4.73
N TRP A 14 46.02 -7.70 5.22
CA TRP A 14 45.18 -6.76 5.94
C TRP A 14 45.72 -6.55 7.37
N PRO A 15 45.83 -5.30 7.86
CA PRO A 15 46.13 -5.07 9.26
C PRO A 15 44.88 -5.29 10.13
N ARG A 16 45.01 -6.18 11.11
CA ARG A 16 44.10 -6.30 12.25
C ARG A 16 44.34 -5.13 13.20
N SER A 17 43.34 -4.26 13.39
CA SER A 17 43.29 -3.34 14.54
C SER A 17 42.23 -3.83 15.55
N ARG A 18 42.73 -4.27 16.70
CA ARG A 18 41.98 -4.46 17.94
C ARG A 18 41.79 -3.09 18.60
N GLY A 19 40.60 -2.86 19.17
CA GLY A 19 40.43 -1.95 20.31
C GLY A 19 39.75 -0.62 20.02
N LEU A 20 38.40 -0.61 20.05
CA LEU A 20 37.61 0.49 20.61
C LEU A 20 36.15 0.03 20.82
N ARG A 21 35.98 -1.00 21.66
CA ARG A 21 34.72 -1.27 22.37
C ARG A 21 34.83 -0.62 23.74
N ALA A 22 34.39 0.62 23.87
CA ALA A 22 34.00 1.26 25.13
C ALA A 22 33.57 2.71 24.84
N HIS A 23 32.34 2.93 24.37
CA HIS A 23 31.58 4.18 24.58
C HIS A 23 30.14 4.11 24.03
N LEU A 24 29.43 3.00 24.30
CA LEU A 24 27.98 2.88 24.07
C LEU A 24 27.30 2.16 25.24
N GLN A 25 27.64 2.56 26.46
CA GLN A 25 26.92 2.21 27.69
C GLN A 25 27.05 3.38 28.66
N ARG A 26 26.23 4.42 28.43
CA ARG A 26 25.83 5.45 29.40
C ARG A 26 24.84 6.38 28.70
N GLY A 27 23.56 6.17 28.95
CA GLY A 27 22.46 6.93 28.36
C GLY A 27 21.09 6.25 28.53
N GLU A 28 21.05 4.95 28.81
CA GLU A 28 19.84 4.20 29.18
C GLU A 28 19.72 4.09 30.70
N HIS A 29 19.51 5.21 31.40
CA HIS A 29 19.06 5.22 32.81
C HIS A 29 18.59 6.63 33.18
N ALA A 30 17.43 7.06 32.67
CA ALA A 30 16.59 8.10 33.27
C ALA A 30 15.33 8.34 32.42
N ALA A 31 14.31 7.48 32.58
CA ALA A 31 12.88 7.79 32.41
C ALA A 31 12.04 6.49 32.44
N GLY A 32 12.30 5.63 33.42
CA GLY A 32 11.54 4.39 33.63
C GLY A 32 11.03 4.35 35.06
N GLN A 33 10.10 5.24 35.41
CA GLN A 33 9.43 5.23 36.73
C GLN A 33 8.21 6.18 36.79
N THR A 34 7.20 6.00 35.94
CA THR A 34 5.81 6.39 36.27
C THR A 34 4.83 5.82 35.24
N ALA A 35 4.28 4.63 35.49
CA ALA A 35 2.95 4.18 35.01
C ALA A 35 2.70 2.69 35.36
N HIS A 36 2.90 2.31 36.63
CA HIS A 36 2.34 1.06 37.17
C HIS A 36 1.18 1.42 38.10
N ARG A 37 0.03 1.77 37.52
CA ARG A 37 -1.26 1.72 38.21
C ARG A 37 -2.37 1.97 37.20
N VAL A 38 -3.17 0.93 36.98
CA VAL A 38 -4.59 0.91 36.56
C VAL A 38 -4.74 -0.29 35.62
N LEU A 39 -5.25 -1.38 36.20
CA LEU A 39 -6.04 -2.48 35.63
C LEU A 39 -5.88 -3.73 36.52
N ARG A 40 -6.45 -3.64 37.72
CA ARG A 40 -6.85 -4.81 38.53
C ARG A 40 -8.22 -4.50 39.14
N ARG A 41 -9.20 -5.33 38.77
CA ARG A 41 -10.66 -5.36 39.07
C ARG A 41 -11.36 -5.32 37.72
N THR A 42 -11.84 -6.41 37.13
CA THR A 42 -12.69 -7.52 37.61
C THR A 42 -12.38 -8.73 36.68
N ALA A 43 -12.34 -9.99 37.09
CA ALA A 43 -13.47 -10.81 37.48
C ALA A 43 -12.97 -12.13 38.09
N GLY A 44 -13.70 -12.59 39.10
CA GLY A 44 -13.42 -13.82 39.83
C GLY A 44 -13.87 -15.07 39.07
N THR A 45 -13.06 -16.12 39.24
CA THR A 45 -13.46 -17.47 39.69
C THR A 45 -14.85 -17.99 39.26
N ALA A 46 -14.85 -18.95 38.35
CA ALA A 46 -15.82 -20.06 38.37
C ALA A 46 -15.12 -21.37 38.00
N ARG A 47 -15.23 -22.35 38.90
CA ARG A 47 -14.62 -23.68 38.89
C ARG A 47 -15.33 -24.65 37.94
N ARG A 48 -14.50 -25.52 37.34
CA ARG A 48 -14.70 -26.96 37.03
C ARG A 48 -16.05 -27.60 37.37
N ARG A 49 -16.65 -28.26 36.37
CA ARG A 49 -17.15 -29.66 36.34
C ARG A 49 -17.04 -30.12 34.86
N GLY A 50 -16.47 -31.25 34.45
CA GLY A 50 -16.38 -32.57 35.07
C GLY A 50 -17.56 -33.41 34.57
N GLY A 51 -17.37 -34.21 33.50
CA GLY A 51 -18.40 -35.09 32.97
C GLY A 51 -17.99 -35.81 31.68
N ALA A 52 -17.31 -36.94 31.83
CA ALA A 52 -17.09 -37.94 30.79
C ALA A 52 -18.14 -39.05 30.94
N VAL A 53 -18.77 -39.51 29.85
CA VAL A 53 -19.43 -40.83 29.77
C VAL A 53 -19.21 -41.43 28.37
N ARG A 54 -19.00 -42.74 28.37
CA ARG A 54 -18.51 -43.66 27.33
C ARG A 54 -19.60 -44.19 26.38
N HIS A 55 -19.10 -44.62 25.21
CA HIS A 55 -19.43 -45.80 24.37
C HIS A 55 -20.82 -46.44 24.29
N GLY A 56 -21.22 -46.71 23.04
CA GLY A 56 -22.07 -47.80 22.53
C GLY A 56 -22.50 -47.39 21.10
N GLY A 57 -22.24 -48.08 19.99
CA GLY A 57 -22.13 -49.51 19.73
C GLY A 57 -23.32 -49.92 18.84
N GLN A 58 -23.03 -50.45 17.64
CA GLN A 58 -23.89 -51.25 16.74
C GLN A 58 -24.62 -50.57 15.54
N ARG A 59 -24.14 -50.92 14.33
CA ARG A 59 -24.89 -51.25 13.09
C ARG A 59 -25.34 -52.75 13.18
N PRO A 60 -26.03 -53.42 12.21
CA PRO A 60 -26.35 -53.08 10.80
C PRO A 60 -27.75 -53.56 10.26
N GLY A 61 -27.99 -53.40 8.96
CA GLY A 61 -29.00 -54.15 8.15
C GLY A 61 -29.75 -53.23 7.17
N GLN A 62 -29.37 -53.10 5.88
CA GLN A 62 -29.69 -53.95 4.71
C GLN A 62 -31.16 -54.36 4.56
N GLY A 63 -31.73 -54.09 3.36
CA GLY A 63 -33.02 -54.62 2.93
C GLY A 63 -33.61 -53.92 1.71
N SER A 64 -33.27 -54.41 0.51
CA SER A 64 -33.88 -54.03 -0.78
C SER A 64 -35.05 -54.96 -1.11
N ALA A 65 -35.96 -54.50 -1.99
CA ALA A 65 -36.69 -55.24 -3.05
C ALA A 65 -38.18 -54.81 -3.12
N ARG A 66 -38.59 -54.12 -4.18
CA ARG A 66 -39.22 -54.63 -5.43
C ARG A 66 -40.64 -55.18 -5.24
N HIS A 67 -41.59 -54.63 -6.00
CA HIS A 67 -42.42 -55.30 -7.03
C HIS A 67 -43.48 -54.28 -7.54
N ARG A 68 -43.50 -53.92 -8.84
CA ARG A 68 -44.38 -54.44 -9.93
C ARG A 68 -45.88 -54.43 -9.53
N THR A 69 -46.83 -53.86 -10.28
CA THR A 69 -47.26 -54.30 -11.63
C THR A 69 -48.33 -53.36 -12.25
N ARG A 70 -48.17 -53.12 -13.58
CA ARG A 70 -49.12 -53.31 -14.72
C ARG A 70 -50.43 -52.52 -14.94
N HIS A 71 -50.59 -52.19 -16.24
CA HIS A 71 -51.79 -52.05 -17.13
C HIS A 71 -52.83 -50.97 -16.78
N SER A 72 -53.51 -50.24 -17.68
CA SER A 72 -53.77 -50.27 -19.13
C SER A 72 -54.66 -49.04 -19.49
N GLY A 73 -54.74 -48.65 -20.76
CA GLY A 73 -55.95 -48.00 -21.33
C GLY A 73 -55.85 -46.52 -21.73
N VAL A 74 -56.28 -46.22 -22.95
CA VAL A 74 -56.23 -44.95 -23.71
C VAL A 74 -57.63 -44.24 -23.64
N PRO A 75 -57.89 -43.10 -24.31
CA PRO A 75 -57.73 -41.69 -23.91
C PRO A 75 -59.07 -40.94 -23.66
N ALA A 76 -59.05 -39.77 -22.99
CA ALA A 76 -60.07 -38.73 -23.21
C ALA A 76 -59.65 -37.34 -22.70
N ALA A 77 -59.82 -36.36 -23.60
CA ALA A 77 -60.23 -34.98 -23.43
C ALA A 77 -59.64 -34.07 -22.32
N ARG A 78 -59.11 -32.93 -22.78
CA ARG A 78 -58.71 -31.73 -22.01
C ARG A 78 -59.89 -31.17 -21.20
N PRO A 79 -59.63 -30.46 -20.08
CA PRO A 79 -59.50 -29.01 -20.22
C PRO A 79 -58.41 -28.36 -19.36
N HIS A 80 -57.99 -27.18 -19.82
CA HIS A 80 -57.24 -26.11 -19.17
C HIS A 80 -56.75 -26.33 -17.71
N ARG A 81 -55.42 -26.42 -17.54
CA ARG A 81 -54.74 -26.04 -16.29
C ARG A 81 -53.65 -25.01 -16.57
N GLN A 82 -53.86 -23.82 -16.00
CA GLN A 82 -52.87 -22.76 -15.88
C GLN A 82 -51.60 -23.31 -15.23
N ARG A 83 -50.47 -23.23 -15.93
CA ARG A 83 -49.14 -23.50 -15.37
C ARG A 83 -48.70 -22.29 -14.55
N THR A 84 -48.93 -22.32 -13.24
CA THR A 84 -48.23 -21.45 -12.30
C THR A 84 -46.77 -21.92 -12.19
N ARG A 85 -45.84 -21.07 -12.63
CA ARG A 85 -44.40 -21.24 -12.44
C ARG A 85 -44.09 -21.21 -10.94
N HIS A 86 -43.73 -22.36 -10.36
CA HIS A 86 -43.02 -22.42 -9.09
C HIS A 86 -41.61 -21.82 -9.26
N GLN A 87 -41.47 -20.52 -8.97
CA GLN A 87 -40.16 -19.96 -8.63
C GLN A 87 -39.85 -20.33 -7.18
N ARG A 88 -38.88 -21.24 -7.00
CA ARG A 88 -38.19 -21.44 -5.72
C ARG A 88 -37.57 -20.10 -5.30
N ARG A 89 -38.22 -19.38 -4.38
CA ARG A 89 -37.63 -18.27 -3.64
C ARG A 89 -36.47 -18.84 -2.81
N LEU A 90 -35.25 -18.64 -3.29
CA LEU A 90 -34.05 -18.75 -2.46
C LEU A 90 -34.20 -17.73 -1.32
N ALA A 91 -34.20 -18.23 -0.09
CA ALA A 91 -34.26 -17.39 1.10
C ALA A 91 -33.07 -16.42 1.07
N ARG A 92 -33.37 -15.12 1.02
CA ARG A 92 -32.38 -14.06 1.19
C ARG A 92 -31.75 -14.22 2.58
N PRO A 93 -30.42 -14.16 2.73
CA PRO A 93 -29.82 -14.17 4.05
C PRO A 93 -30.35 -12.97 4.84
N ARG A 94 -30.81 -13.24 6.06
CA ARG A 94 -31.26 -12.22 7.02
C ARG A 94 -30.11 -11.23 7.22
N ARG A 95 -30.27 -10.00 6.72
CA ARG A 95 -29.46 -8.85 7.12
C ARG A 95 -29.69 -8.66 8.62
N LEU A 96 -28.71 -9.03 9.44
CA LEU A 96 -28.62 -8.53 10.81
C LEU A 96 -28.52 -7.01 10.70
N ALA A 97 -29.42 -6.30 11.38
CA ALA A 97 -29.42 -4.86 11.44
C ALA A 97 -28.10 -4.42 12.09
N ARG A 98 -27.19 -3.88 11.26
CA ARG A 98 -25.96 -3.23 11.73
C ARG A 98 -26.38 -1.93 12.40
N THR A 99 -25.84 -1.66 13.58
CA THR A 99 -25.75 -0.31 14.13
C THR A 99 -25.18 0.60 13.04
N THR A 100 -25.81 1.75 12.85
CA THR A 100 -25.39 2.78 11.90
C THR A 100 -23.96 3.20 12.27
N GLY A 101 -22.99 2.96 11.38
CA GLY A 101 -21.55 3.12 11.65
C GLY A 101 -20.89 1.87 12.23
N GLY A 102 -20.16 1.11 11.41
CA GLY A 102 -19.35 -0.04 11.87
C GLY A 102 -18.23 0.37 12.83
N LEU A 103 -17.60 -0.58 13.53
CA LEU A 103 -16.50 -0.31 14.46
C LEU A 103 -15.28 0.23 13.70
N VAL A 104 -14.72 1.35 14.13
CA VAL A 104 -13.60 2.02 13.44
C VAL A 104 -12.41 2.18 14.37
N PHE A 105 -11.23 1.81 13.87
CA PHE A 105 -9.96 2.02 14.54
C PHE A 105 -9.16 3.12 13.85
N LEU A 106 -8.58 4.03 14.60
CA LEU A 106 -7.81 5.16 14.11
C LEU A 106 -6.32 5.00 14.45
N VAL A 107 -5.45 5.02 13.45
CA VAL A 107 -4.01 5.12 13.62
C VAL A 107 -3.59 6.56 13.37
N VAL A 108 -3.02 7.22 14.37
CA VAL A 108 -2.65 8.64 14.30
C VAL A 108 -1.13 8.77 14.26
N ASN A 109 -0.64 9.52 13.27
CA ASN A 109 0.72 10.03 13.25
C ASN A 109 0.69 11.57 13.42
N PRO A 110 0.74 12.09 14.66
CA PRO A 110 0.63 13.53 14.91
C PRO A 110 1.89 14.30 14.52
N THR A 111 3.01 13.62 14.27
CA THR A 111 4.28 14.22 13.85
C THR A 111 4.46 14.22 12.32
N ALA A 112 3.42 13.82 11.58
CA ALA A 112 3.44 13.86 10.12
C ALA A 112 3.79 15.27 9.60
N LYS A 113 4.66 15.32 8.59
CA LYS A 113 5.08 16.58 7.94
C LYS A 113 3.86 17.28 7.31
N GLY A 114 3.85 18.61 7.31
CA GLY A 114 2.73 19.41 6.76
C GLY A 114 1.85 20.08 7.82
N GLY A 115 2.30 20.19 9.08
CA GLY A 115 1.54 20.86 10.14
C GLY A 115 0.49 19.97 10.80
N ALA A 116 0.70 18.65 10.83
CA ALA A 116 -0.20 17.69 11.50
C ALA A 116 -0.45 18.08 12.96
N ALA A 117 0.60 18.39 13.72
CA ALA A 117 0.49 18.79 15.13
C ALA A 117 -0.45 20.00 15.34
N THR A 118 -0.49 20.94 14.40
CA THR A 118 -1.34 22.14 14.47
C THR A 118 -2.78 21.85 14.06
N ARG A 119 -3.00 20.97 13.07
CA ARG A 119 -4.33 20.66 12.50
C ARG A 119 -5.06 19.55 13.26
N TRP A 120 -4.32 18.63 13.88
CA TRP A 120 -4.87 17.44 14.50
C TRP A 120 -5.88 17.74 15.62
N PRO A 121 -5.68 18.72 16.52
CA PRO A 121 -6.65 18.99 17.58
C PRO A 121 -8.07 19.29 17.07
N GLN A 122 -8.20 20.15 16.05
CA GLN A 122 -9.50 20.53 15.47
C GLN A 122 -10.12 19.37 14.69
N VAL A 123 -9.30 18.63 13.94
CA VAL A 123 -9.73 17.43 13.20
C VAL A 123 -10.23 16.36 14.16
N ARG A 124 -9.49 16.10 15.26
CA ARG A 124 -9.87 15.13 16.29
C ARG A 124 -11.18 15.51 16.95
N GLN A 125 -11.36 16.78 17.29
CA GLN A 125 -12.61 17.26 17.88
C GLN A 125 -13.79 16.99 16.93
N ALA A 126 -13.69 17.44 15.68
CA ALA A 126 -14.72 17.22 14.67
C ALA A 126 -14.97 15.71 14.39
N LEU A 127 -13.93 14.87 14.52
CA LEU A 127 -14.07 13.42 14.38
C LEU A 127 -14.89 12.83 15.53
N LEU A 128 -14.55 13.17 16.77
CA LEU A 128 -15.22 12.65 17.97
C LEU A 128 -16.67 13.13 18.09
N GLU A 129 -16.99 14.32 17.58
CA GLU A 129 -18.36 14.80 17.46
C GLU A 129 -19.21 13.91 16.53
N ARG A 130 -18.60 13.31 15.51
CA ARG A 130 -19.27 12.40 14.54
C ARG A 130 -19.19 10.93 14.95
N ARG A 131 -18.11 10.54 15.62
CA ARG A 131 -17.72 9.16 15.96
C ARG A 131 -17.11 9.12 17.37
N PRO A 132 -17.93 9.28 18.42
CA PRO A 132 -17.45 9.26 19.81
C PRO A 132 -16.94 7.89 20.25
N ASP A 133 -17.29 6.83 19.50
CA ASP A 133 -16.98 5.43 19.71
C ASP A 133 -15.66 4.96 19.06
N ILE A 134 -14.87 5.88 18.48
CA ILE A 134 -13.67 5.51 17.72
C ILE A 134 -12.51 5.08 18.61
N ASP A 135 -12.04 3.85 18.44
CA ASP A 135 -10.82 3.37 19.08
C ASP A 135 -9.61 4.01 18.38
N THR A 136 -8.59 4.40 19.15
CA THR A 136 -7.44 5.16 18.61
C THR A 136 -6.11 4.65 19.16
N ALA A 137 -5.09 4.59 18.31
CA ALA A 137 -3.69 4.43 18.69
C ALA A 137 -2.80 5.49 18.04
N ALA A 138 -1.81 5.98 18.79
CA ALA A 138 -0.75 6.85 18.30
C ALA A 138 0.61 6.14 18.48
N PRO A 139 0.97 5.22 17.57
CA PRO A 139 2.17 4.41 17.68
C PRO A 139 3.45 5.23 17.46
N ASP A 140 4.52 4.93 18.19
CA ASP A 140 5.80 5.63 18.11
C ASP A 140 6.73 5.03 17.03
N SER A 141 6.37 3.86 16.51
CA SER A 141 7.14 3.18 15.46
C SER A 141 6.24 2.47 14.45
N ALA A 142 6.82 2.13 13.29
CA ALA A 142 6.09 1.39 12.27
C ALA A 142 5.67 -0.01 12.74
N ALA A 143 6.50 -0.66 13.56
CA ALA A 143 6.21 -1.98 14.13
C ALA A 143 5.04 -1.94 15.13
N GLU A 144 4.97 -0.90 15.96
CA GLU A 144 3.84 -0.69 16.87
C GLU A 144 2.55 -0.40 16.10
N ALA A 145 2.63 0.42 15.06
CA ALA A 145 1.50 0.73 14.20
C ALA A 145 0.96 -0.54 13.53
N GLU A 146 1.83 -1.36 12.96
CA GLU A 146 1.47 -2.64 12.37
C GLU A 146 0.80 -3.57 13.39
N LYS A 147 1.35 -3.68 14.61
CA LYS A 147 0.77 -4.47 15.69
C LYS A 147 -0.63 -3.97 16.08
N ALA A 148 -0.80 -2.65 16.19
CA ALA A 148 -2.08 -2.04 16.54
C ALA A 148 -3.15 -2.28 15.46
N VAL A 149 -2.79 -2.12 14.18
CA VAL A 149 -3.69 -2.41 13.05
C VAL A 149 -4.12 -3.88 13.05
N ARG A 150 -3.17 -4.80 13.22
CA ARG A 150 -3.47 -6.24 13.28
C ARG A 150 -4.42 -6.57 14.44
N ALA A 151 -4.15 -6.03 15.64
CA ALA A 151 -5.02 -6.22 16.79
C ALA A 151 -6.44 -5.65 16.57
N ALA A 152 -6.56 -4.52 15.87
CA ALA A 152 -7.86 -3.95 15.51
C ALA A 152 -8.64 -4.86 14.55
N VAL A 153 -7.98 -5.43 13.55
CA VAL A 153 -8.58 -6.42 12.64
C VAL A 153 -9.04 -7.65 13.42
N ASP A 154 -8.19 -8.20 14.30
CA ASP A 154 -8.53 -9.37 15.12
C ASP A 154 -9.68 -9.10 16.10
N ALA A 155 -9.81 -7.86 16.56
CA ALA A 155 -10.92 -7.40 17.40
C ALA A 155 -12.24 -7.19 16.62
N GLY A 156 -12.25 -7.38 15.30
CA GLY A 156 -13.45 -7.30 14.48
C GLY A 156 -13.87 -5.88 14.08
N HIS A 157 -12.92 -4.93 14.04
CA HIS A 157 -13.19 -3.62 13.46
C HIS A 157 -13.62 -3.75 11.99
N ASP A 158 -14.51 -2.88 11.54
CA ASP A 158 -14.97 -2.81 10.15
C ASP A 158 -14.08 -1.89 9.30
N ALA A 159 -13.37 -0.94 9.91
CA ALA A 159 -12.42 -0.10 9.20
C ALA A 159 -11.22 0.31 10.05
N VAL A 160 -10.11 0.56 9.36
CA VAL A 160 -8.93 1.23 9.93
C VAL A 160 -8.67 2.53 9.18
N ILE A 161 -8.59 3.63 9.91
CA ILE A 161 -8.38 4.98 9.38
C ILE A 161 -6.95 5.43 9.69
N ALA A 162 -6.20 5.83 8.66
CA ALA A 162 -4.88 6.43 8.79
C ALA A 162 -4.97 7.96 8.90
N ALA A 163 -4.73 8.54 10.07
CA ALA A 163 -4.60 10.00 10.24
C ALA A 163 -3.12 10.41 10.20
N GLY A 164 -2.68 10.90 9.04
CA GLY A 164 -1.27 11.17 8.77
C GLY A 164 -1.03 11.63 7.34
N GLY A 165 0.19 11.43 6.84
CA GLY A 165 0.51 11.59 5.42
C GLY A 165 0.41 10.28 4.63
N ASP A 166 0.83 10.31 3.36
CA ASP A 166 0.76 9.14 2.48
C ASP A 166 1.54 7.92 3.03
N GLY A 167 2.67 8.13 3.71
CA GLY A 167 3.39 7.05 4.40
C GLY A 167 2.60 6.39 5.55
N THR A 168 1.73 7.14 6.24
CA THR A 168 0.84 6.55 7.25
C THR A 168 -0.25 5.70 6.59
N VAL A 169 -0.75 6.13 5.43
CA VAL A 169 -1.69 5.34 4.61
C VAL A 169 -1.02 4.06 4.12
N GLY A 170 0.20 4.17 3.58
CA GLY A 170 1.00 3.04 3.11
C GLY A 170 1.30 2.03 4.22
N LEU A 171 1.60 2.50 5.42
CA LEU A 171 1.79 1.64 6.59
C LEU A 171 0.53 0.84 6.91
N VAL A 172 -0.62 1.52 7.05
CA VAL A 172 -1.88 0.85 7.39
C VAL A 172 -2.27 -0.15 6.30
N LEU A 173 -2.16 0.24 5.02
CA LEU A 173 -2.37 -0.66 3.89
C LEU A 173 -1.55 -1.94 4.01
N ASN A 174 -0.23 -1.82 4.24
CA ASN A 174 0.66 -2.97 4.31
C ASN A 174 0.40 -3.85 5.55
N ALA A 175 -0.09 -3.27 6.65
CA ALA A 175 -0.50 -4.01 7.84
C ALA A 175 -1.84 -4.75 7.66
N LEU A 176 -2.77 -4.17 6.89
CA LEU A 176 -4.06 -4.79 6.55
C LEU A 176 -3.90 -5.97 5.59
N MET A 177 -2.90 -5.95 4.71
CA MET A 177 -2.67 -7.01 3.73
C MET A 177 -1.88 -8.18 4.32
N ASP A 178 -2.17 -9.39 3.82
CA ASP A 178 -1.41 -10.59 4.10
C ASP A 178 -0.61 -11.05 2.87
N PRO A 179 0.73 -10.93 2.88
CA PRO A 179 1.58 -11.33 1.75
C PRO A 179 1.65 -12.83 1.50
N ALA A 180 1.16 -13.69 2.40
CA ALA A 180 1.09 -15.13 2.13
C ALA A 180 -0.05 -15.50 1.18
N VAL A 181 -1.09 -14.68 1.11
CA VAL A 181 -2.31 -14.95 0.32
C VAL A 181 -2.73 -13.81 -0.60
N ASP A 182 -1.98 -12.70 -0.62
CA ASP A 182 -2.23 -11.49 -1.42
C ASP A 182 -3.66 -10.93 -1.24
N ARG A 183 -4.15 -10.91 0.00
CA ARG A 183 -5.49 -10.42 0.37
C ARG A 183 -5.48 -9.69 1.70
N PRO A 184 -6.49 -8.85 2.01
CA PRO A 184 -6.66 -8.32 3.35
C PRO A 184 -6.82 -9.45 4.38
N ARG A 185 -6.32 -9.22 5.59
CA ARG A 185 -6.44 -10.14 6.73
C ARG A 185 -7.90 -10.45 7.07
N ASP A 186 -8.79 -9.47 6.93
CA ASP A 186 -10.24 -9.66 6.89
C ASP A 186 -10.78 -9.04 5.59
N PRO A 187 -11.45 -9.78 4.70
CA PRO A 187 -11.98 -9.25 3.43
C PRO A 187 -13.06 -8.18 3.59
N ARG A 188 -13.60 -7.99 4.80
CA ARG A 188 -14.61 -6.97 5.12
C ARG A 188 -13.99 -5.68 5.65
N ILE A 189 -12.71 -5.66 5.99
CA ILE A 189 -12.06 -4.47 6.53
C ILE A 189 -11.92 -3.41 5.45
N ALA A 190 -12.26 -2.16 5.79
CA ALA A 190 -12.02 -1.01 4.94
C ALA A 190 -10.80 -0.21 5.41
N LEU A 191 -10.08 0.37 4.45
CA LEU A 191 -9.08 1.40 4.68
C LEU A 191 -9.70 2.77 4.48
N GLY A 192 -9.50 3.69 5.42
CA GLY A 192 -9.75 5.10 5.23
C GLY A 192 -8.55 5.95 5.65
N ALA A 193 -8.66 7.26 5.47
CA ALA A 193 -7.56 8.17 5.80
C ALA A 193 -8.04 9.58 6.16
N ILE A 194 -7.21 10.33 6.87
CA ILE A 194 -7.33 11.76 7.13
C ILE A 194 -5.99 12.42 6.77
N GLY A 195 -6.03 13.35 5.83
CA GLY A 195 -4.84 13.93 5.18
C GLY A 195 -4.12 14.98 6.03
N LEU A 196 -3.36 14.54 7.02
CA LEU A 196 -2.52 15.39 7.86
C LEU A 196 -1.10 15.58 7.31
N GLY A 197 -0.79 14.98 6.15
CA GLY A 197 0.47 15.11 5.44
C GLY A 197 0.62 16.41 4.63
N SER A 198 1.75 16.52 3.94
CA SER A 198 2.07 17.62 3.02
C SER A 198 1.52 17.41 1.61
N SER A 199 1.53 16.18 1.06
CA SER A 199 1.02 15.90 -0.29
C SER A 199 -0.43 15.40 -0.26
N ASN A 200 -0.73 14.40 0.59
CA ASN A 200 -2.05 13.79 0.71
C ASN A 200 -2.57 13.28 -0.64
N ASP A 201 -1.70 12.64 -1.42
CA ASP A 201 -2.03 12.13 -2.75
C ASP A 201 -3.18 11.11 -2.73
N PHE A 202 -3.33 10.34 -1.65
CA PHE A 202 -4.46 9.42 -1.47
C PHE A 202 -5.83 10.11 -1.48
N HIS A 203 -5.87 11.40 -1.16
CA HIS A 203 -7.07 12.20 -1.16
C HIS A 203 -7.34 12.87 -2.49
N LYS A 204 -6.42 12.82 -3.48
CA LYS A 204 -6.55 13.55 -4.74
C LYS A 204 -7.41 12.81 -5.77
N PRO A 205 -8.24 13.52 -6.56
CA PRO A 205 -8.64 14.91 -6.34
C PRO A 205 -9.48 15.02 -5.06
N ALA A 206 -9.17 16.02 -4.23
CA ALA A 206 -9.88 16.23 -2.97
C ALA A 206 -11.31 16.67 -3.28
N ALA A 207 -12.29 15.89 -2.82
CA ALA A 207 -13.68 16.26 -2.93
C ALA A 207 -14.02 17.26 -1.81
N ALA A 208 -14.59 18.42 -2.15
CA ALA A 208 -14.85 19.49 -1.19
C ALA A 208 -15.82 19.05 -0.07
N ASP A 209 -16.74 18.12 -0.37
CA ASP A 209 -17.67 17.50 0.56
C ASP A 209 -17.02 16.45 1.48
N ARG A 210 -15.74 16.11 1.26
CA ARG A 210 -15.00 15.08 2.00
C ARG A 210 -13.89 15.69 2.83
N THR A 211 -14.30 16.58 3.73
CA THR A 211 -13.38 17.25 4.67
C THR A 211 -13.85 17.14 6.11
N LEU A 212 -12.88 17.23 7.02
CA LEU A 212 -13.08 17.30 8.45
C LEU A 212 -12.25 18.45 8.99
N ALA A 213 -12.90 19.49 9.53
CA ALA A 213 -12.26 20.74 9.91
C ALA A 213 -11.36 21.33 8.78
N GLY A 214 -11.83 21.27 7.52
CA GLY A 214 -11.08 21.73 6.35
C GLY A 214 -9.96 20.81 5.88
N VAL A 215 -9.74 19.66 6.52
CA VAL A 215 -8.74 18.66 6.13
C VAL A 215 -9.40 17.55 5.29
N PRO A 216 -8.84 17.15 4.14
CA PRO A 216 -9.36 16.03 3.35
C PRO A 216 -9.47 14.74 4.16
N ALA A 217 -10.61 14.07 4.11
CA ALA A 217 -10.89 12.88 4.89
C ALA A 217 -11.72 11.87 4.09
N ARG A 218 -11.28 10.62 4.07
CA ARG A 218 -11.98 9.47 3.49
C ARG A 218 -12.35 8.50 4.62
N ILE A 219 -13.50 8.71 5.25
CA ILE A 219 -13.89 8.01 6.49
C ILE A 219 -15.31 7.41 6.41
N ASP A 220 -16.01 7.60 5.30
CA ASP A 220 -17.36 7.07 5.11
C ASP A 220 -17.31 5.60 4.69
N LEU A 221 -17.57 4.73 5.67
CA LEU A 221 -17.61 3.28 5.51
C LEU A 221 -18.81 2.81 4.68
N GLU A 222 -19.96 3.49 4.76
CA GLU A 222 -21.17 3.08 4.04
C GLU A 222 -21.01 3.26 2.53
N ARG A 223 -20.16 4.21 2.13
CA ARG A 223 -19.78 4.46 0.74
C ARG A 223 -18.46 3.81 0.33
N ALA A 224 -17.91 2.92 1.16
CA ALA A 224 -16.67 2.22 0.83
C ALA A 224 -16.82 1.38 -0.45
N ARG A 225 -15.75 1.33 -1.25
CA ARG A 225 -15.73 0.59 -2.52
C ARG A 225 -14.50 -0.29 -2.61
N SER A 226 -14.66 -1.46 -3.23
CA SER A 226 -13.50 -2.30 -3.57
C SER A 226 -12.66 -1.63 -4.65
N VAL A 227 -11.36 -1.54 -4.40
CA VAL A 227 -10.37 -0.99 -5.33
C VAL A 227 -9.28 -2.01 -5.59
N ASP A 228 -8.61 -1.84 -6.73
CA ASP A 228 -7.39 -2.55 -7.06
C ASP A 228 -6.26 -2.13 -6.10
N VAL A 229 -5.43 -3.10 -5.72
CA VAL A 229 -4.20 -2.85 -4.96
C VAL A 229 -3.02 -3.24 -5.83
N GLY A 230 -2.01 -2.38 -5.91
CA GLY A 230 -0.74 -2.74 -6.51
C GLY A 230 0.11 -3.56 -5.54
N LYS A 231 0.65 -4.69 -6.00
CA LYS A 231 1.64 -5.49 -5.30
C LYS A 231 2.99 -5.32 -5.97
N ALA A 232 4.02 -5.00 -5.20
CA ALA A 232 5.41 -4.97 -5.64
C ALA A 232 6.18 -6.11 -4.97
N THR A 233 6.67 -7.05 -5.78
CA THR A 233 7.67 -8.04 -5.37
C THR A 233 9.04 -7.53 -5.78
N MET A 234 9.82 -7.07 -4.80
CA MET A 234 11.11 -6.41 -5.02
C MET A 234 12.27 -7.37 -4.71
N LEU A 235 13.26 -7.41 -5.59
CA LEU A 235 14.58 -8.00 -5.32
C LEU A 235 15.50 -6.89 -4.80
N LEU A 236 16.00 -7.06 -3.57
CA LEU A 236 16.88 -6.10 -2.93
C LEU A 236 18.36 -6.41 -3.23
N PRO A 237 19.28 -5.43 -3.08
CA PRO A 237 20.71 -5.63 -3.34
C PRO A 237 21.40 -6.68 -2.44
N ASP A 238 20.78 -7.07 -1.33
CA ASP A 238 21.25 -8.15 -0.46
C ASP A 238 20.76 -9.55 -0.91
N GLY A 239 20.10 -9.63 -2.07
CA GLY A 239 19.51 -10.84 -2.63
C GLY A 239 18.17 -11.25 -2.01
N THR A 240 17.69 -10.54 -0.99
CA THR A 240 16.40 -10.84 -0.36
C THR A 240 15.24 -10.33 -1.20
N ARG A 241 14.08 -10.96 -1.03
CA ARG A 241 12.82 -10.51 -1.65
C ARG A 241 11.94 -9.84 -0.61
N ARG A 242 11.35 -8.72 -0.99
CA ARG A 242 10.39 -7.99 -0.15
C ARG A 242 9.11 -7.71 -0.92
N ILE A 243 7.97 -7.96 -0.27
CA ILE A 243 6.66 -7.61 -0.79
C ILE A 243 6.20 -6.30 -0.13
N ARG A 244 5.66 -5.39 -0.95
CA ARG A 244 4.98 -4.17 -0.53
C ARG A 244 3.72 -3.97 -1.36
N TYR A 245 2.75 -3.29 -0.77
CA TYR A 245 1.51 -2.90 -1.42
C TYR A 245 1.43 -1.39 -1.57
N PHE A 246 0.79 -0.94 -2.65
CA PHE A 246 0.57 0.47 -2.98
C PHE A 246 -0.82 0.66 -3.61
N LEU A 247 -1.38 1.86 -3.53
CA LEU A 247 -2.71 2.23 -4.03
C LEU A 247 -2.67 3.28 -5.13
N LEU A 248 -1.61 4.08 -5.23
CA LEU A 248 -1.58 5.24 -6.11
C LEU A 248 -0.65 5.02 -7.28
N ASN A 249 0.64 4.80 -7.01
CA ASN A 249 1.63 4.64 -8.06
C ASN A 249 2.91 3.94 -7.59
N ALA A 250 3.62 3.40 -8.58
CA ALA A 250 5.01 3.04 -8.50
C ALA A 250 5.81 3.80 -9.58
N SER A 251 7.04 4.21 -9.29
CA SER A 251 7.88 4.86 -10.31
C SER A 251 9.37 4.58 -10.14
N MET A 252 10.11 4.65 -11.26
CA MET A 252 11.55 4.45 -11.31
C MET A 252 12.17 5.35 -12.40
N GLY A 253 13.31 5.98 -12.11
CA GLY A 253 14.02 6.86 -13.03
C GLY A 253 14.28 8.23 -12.43
N LEU A 254 13.48 9.24 -12.79
CA LEU A 254 13.57 10.62 -12.30
C LEU A 254 13.23 10.71 -10.79
N VAL A 255 14.13 10.19 -9.97
CA VAL A 255 14.13 10.27 -8.52
C VAL A 255 15.34 11.12 -8.14
N ALA A 256 15.25 11.90 -7.06
CA ALA A 256 16.40 12.63 -6.55
C ALA A 256 17.53 11.63 -6.30
N ALA A 257 18.59 11.68 -7.12
CA ALA A 257 19.77 10.88 -6.89
C ALA A 257 20.33 11.29 -5.50
N GLY A 258 20.08 10.46 -4.50
CA GLY A 258 20.90 10.43 -3.30
C GLY A 258 22.29 10.00 -3.75
N ASN A 259 23.10 10.97 -4.19
CA ASN A 259 24.39 10.75 -4.83
C ASN A 259 25.19 9.66 -4.08
N HIS A 260 25.54 8.59 -4.80
CA HIS A 260 26.61 7.66 -4.41
C HIS A 260 28.01 8.28 -4.55
N HIS A 261 28.08 9.58 -4.88
CA HIS A 261 29.27 10.44 -4.77
C HIS A 261 28.93 11.69 -3.96
N PHE A 262 28.72 11.51 -2.66
CA PHE A 262 28.88 12.58 -1.68
C PHE A 262 30.30 12.53 -1.12
N ASN A 263 31.26 12.97 -1.94
CA ASN A 263 32.52 13.48 -1.42
C ASN A 263 33.07 14.58 -2.33
N THR A 264 32.33 15.67 -2.49
CA THR A 264 32.84 17.02 -2.79
C THR A 264 31.69 18.00 -2.90
N ALA A 265 31.57 18.92 -1.93
CA ALA A 265 31.29 20.33 -2.15
C ALA A 265 31.06 21.04 -0.80
N GLY A 266 32.16 21.29 -0.09
CA GLY A 266 32.26 22.57 0.62
C GLY A 266 32.45 23.65 -0.44
N GLY A 267 31.51 24.59 -0.56
CA GLY A 267 31.62 25.73 -1.48
C GLY A 267 30.29 26.37 -1.86
N LEU A 268 30.22 27.71 -1.76
CA LEU A 268 29.24 28.74 -2.19
C LEU A 268 27.70 28.49 -2.18
N THR A 269 27.22 27.27 -2.02
CA THR A 269 25.79 26.90 -2.07
C THR A 269 25.12 26.91 -0.70
N ALA A 270 25.89 27.06 0.38
CA ALA A 270 25.36 27.19 1.74
C ALA A 270 24.53 28.46 1.97
N TRP A 271 24.77 29.52 1.17
CA TRP A 271 24.03 30.79 1.26
C TRP A 271 22.67 30.77 0.53
N LEU A 272 22.45 29.81 -0.37
CA LEU A 272 21.20 29.61 -1.11
C LEU A 272 20.24 28.64 -0.41
N LYS A 273 20.33 28.51 0.93
CA LYS A 273 19.35 27.71 1.67
C LYS A 273 17.94 28.32 1.47
N PRO A 274 16.97 27.54 0.98
CA PRO A 274 15.62 28.03 0.73
C PRO A 274 15.00 28.60 2.01
N ARG A 275 14.40 29.79 1.92
CA ARG A 275 13.77 30.49 3.06
C ARG A 275 12.34 30.03 3.34
N THR A 276 11.72 29.30 2.41
CA THR A 276 10.36 28.77 2.53
C THR A 276 10.30 27.29 2.12
N THR A 277 9.28 26.57 2.59
CA THR A 277 9.04 25.17 2.24
C THR A 277 8.86 24.98 0.73
N ASP A 278 8.12 25.87 0.07
CA ASP A 278 7.87 25.78 -1.37
C ASP A 278 9.14 26.02 -2.19
N ALA A 279 9.98 26.98 -1.77
CA ALA A 279 11.29 27.19 -2.39
C ALA A 279 12.20 25.98 -2.21
N ALA A 280 12.11 25.27 -1.08
CA ALA A 280 12.88 24.05 -0.85
C ALA A 280 12.43 22.88 -1.73
N ILE A 281 11.12 22.75 -1.95
CA ILE A 281 10.55 21.75 -2.87
C ILE A 281 10.98 22.07 -4.30
N ALA A 282 10.82 23.32 -4.74
CA ALA A 282 11.22 23.75 -6.07
C ALA A 282 12.71 23.58 -6.33
N TYR A 283 13.56 23.94 -5.36
CA TYR A 283 15.01 23.74 -5.44
C TYR A 283 15.37 22.25 -5.57
N THR A 284 14.77 21.39 -4.75
CA THR A 284 15.00 19.94 -4.81
C THR A 284 14.55 19.35 -6.16
N ALA A 285 13.41 19.79 -6.70
CA ALA A 285 12.91 19.37 -8.00
C ALA A 285 13.86 19.81 -9.13
N LEU A 286 14.29 21.08 -9.14
CA LEU A 286 15.23 21.60 -10.13
C LEU A 286 16.59 20.89 -10.06
N ARG A 287 17.10 20.65 -8.84
CA ARG A 287 18.34 19.90 -8.65
C ARG A 287 18.20 18.48 -9.21
N THR A 288 17.09 17.80 -8.94
CA THR A 288 16.82 16.46 -9.50
C THR A 288 16.84 16.50 -11.03
N ILE A 289 16.22 17.49 -11.65
CA ILE A 289 16.23 17.66 -13.11
C ILE A 289 17.63 18.04 -13.63
N ALA A 290 18.42 18.78 -12.86
CA ALA A 290 19.78 19.14 -13.25
C ALA A 290 20.73 17.94 -13.19
N THR A 291 20.54 17.03 -12.24
CA THR A 291 21.46 15.91 -11.99
C THR A 291 20.95 14.55 -12.44
N PHE A 292 19.74 14.44 -13.02
CA PHE A 292 19.28 13.15 -13.52
C PHE A 292 20.05 12.74 -14.78
N ASP A 293 20.22 11.43 -14.92
CA ASP A 293 20.61 10.78 -16.16
C ASP A 293 19.55 9.73 -16.52
N PRO A 294 19.23 9.55 -17.82
CA PRO A 294 18.30 8.52 -18.24
C PRO A 294 18.71 7.12 -17.77
N LEU A 295 17.77 6.42 -17.13
CA LEU A 295 17.97 5.08 -16.59
C LEU A 295 17.81 4.03 -17.69
N ARG A 296 18.79 3.12 -17.81
CA ARG A 296 18.63 1.90 -18.60
C ARG A 296 17.87 0.85 -17.80
N VAL A 297 16.70 0.47 -18.31
CA VAL A 297 15.80 -0.49 -17.68
C VAL A 297 15.11 -1.34 -18.73
N ASP A 298 15.04 -2.64 -18.50
CA ASP A 298 14.16 -3.55 -19.24
C ASP A 298 12.79 -3.56 -18.57
N ILE A 299 11.82 -2.95 -19.24
CA ILE A 299 10.43 -2.84 -18.81
C ILE A 299 9.62 -3.81 -19.67
N ARG A 300 8.92 -4.75 -19.02
CA ARG A 300 8.09 -5.73 -19.71
C ARG A 300 6.67 -5.68 -19.17
N GLY A 301 5.69 -5.66 -20.06
CA GLY A 301 4.29 -5.86 -19.72
C GLY A 301 3.67 -6.95 -20.58
N GLU A 302 2.34 -7.00 -20.58
CA GLU A 302 1.57 -7.99 -21.32
C GLU A 302 1.63 -7.72 -22.84
N GLY A 303 2.48 -8.45 -23.55
CA GLY A 303 2.61 -8.35 -25.01
C GLY A 303 3.46 -7.19 -25.51
N TRP A 304 4.13 -6.45 -24.62
CA TRP A 304 5.01 -5.35 -24.99
C TRP A 304 6.28 -5.32 -24.13
N ARG A 305 7.34 -4.74 -24.69
CA ARG A 305 8.63 -4.54 -24.03
C ARG A 305 9.22 -3.19 -24.41
N GLN A 306 9.94 -2.60 -23.47
CA GLN A 306 10.78 -1.42 -23.66
C GLN A 306 12.15 -1.74 -23.07
N HIS A 307 13.17 -1.77 -23.91
CA HIS A 307 14.57 -1.95 -23.50
C HIS A 307 15.41 -0.83 -24.10
N ALA A 308 15.37 0.34 -23.44
CA ALA A 308 16.15 1.51 -23.81
C ALA A 308 16.28 2.45 -22.60
N PRO A 309 17.18 3.46 -22.63
CA PRO A 309 17.21 4.48 -21.60
C PRO A 309 15.88 5.25 -21.52
N VAL A 310 15.39 5.48 -20.30
CA VAL A 310 14.15 6.22 -20.01
C VAL A 310 14.46 7.33 -19.00
N THR A 311 13.76 8.46 -19.10
CA THR A 311 13.80 9.45 -18.03
C THR A 311 13.04 8.94 -16.80
N THR A 312 11.87 8.34 -17.00
CA THR A 312 11.08 7.72 -15.93
C THR A 312 10.10 6.71 -16.49
N VAL A 313 9.76 5.70 -15.69
CA VAL A 313 8.58 4.85 -15.87
C VAL A 313 7.67 5.05 -14.65
N SER A 314 6.39 5.28 -14.90
CA SER A 314 5.35 5.41 -13.87
C SER A 314 4.25 4.38 -14.12
N VAL A 315 3.95 3.58 -13.10
CA VAL A 315 2.91 2.55 -13.10
C VAL A 315 1.81 2.98 -12.13
N LEU A 316 0.63 3.27 -12.66
CA LEU A 316 -0.38 4.08 -11.98
C LEU A 316 -1.68 3.31 -11.70
N LYS A 317 -2.27 3.60 -10.54
CA LYS A 317 -3.69 3.41 -10.20
C LYS A 317 -4.42 4.73 -9.89
N SER A 318 -3.69 5.83 -9.70
CA SER A 318 -4.20 7.20 -9.67
C SER A 318 -3.46 8.06 -10.70
N VAL A 319 -4.20 8.83 -11.50
CA VAL A 319 -3.60 9.77 -12.46
C VAL A 319 -3.12 11.07 -11.81
N HIS A 320 -3.57 11.40 -10.59
CA HIS A 320 -3.23 12.65 -9.91
C HIS A 320 -2.09 12.42 -8.91
N PHE A 321 -1.06 13.25 -8.97
CA PHE A 321 0.08 13.18 -8.07
C PHE A 321 0.77 14.55 -7.92
N ALA A 322 1.60 14.71 -6.88
CA ALA A 322 2.58 15.79 -6.71
C ALA A 322 2.10 17.20 -7.14
N GLY A 323 1.36 17.88 -6.26
CA GLY A 323 1.06 19.31 -6.42
C GLY A 323 0.20 19.70 -7.63
N GLY A 324 -0.59 18.78 -8.21
CA GLY A 324 -1.55 19.08 -9.27
C GLY A 324 -1.18 18.55 -10.66
N MET A 325 -0.07 17.81 -10.78
CA MET A 325 0.24 17.08 -12.00
C MET A 325 -0.77 15.96 -12.23
N ARG A 326 -1.10 15.72 -13.51
CA ARG A 326 -1.93 14.59 -13.89
C ARG A 326 -1.53 13.98 -15.23
N TYR A 327 -1.66 12.66 -15.31
CA TYR A 327 -1.64 11.94 -16.59
C TYR A 327 -3.02 12.04 -17.26
N ASP A 328 -3.03 12.14 -18.60
CA ASP A 328 -4.24 12.16 -19.44
C ASP A 328 -4.59 10.76 -19.96
N THR A 329 -4.64 9.80 -19.03
CA THR A 329 -4.87 8.38 -19.30
C THR A 329 -6.08 7.84 -18.52
N GLY A 330 -6.64 6.71 -18.97
CA GLY A 330 -7.92 6.18 -18.50
C GLY A 330 -7.81 5.22 -17.29
N VAL A 331 -7.00 5.54 -16.28
CA VAL A 331 -6.92 4.67 -15.08
C VAL A 331 -8.20 4.76 -14.26
N THR A 332 -8.81 3.62 -13.94
CA THR A 332 -9.89 3.56 -12.93
C THR A 332 -9.38 2.88 -11.67
N ALA A 333 -10.12 3.00 -10.58
CA ALA A 333 -9.74 2.38 -9.31
C ALA A 333 -9.85 0.84 -9.32
N ASP A 334 -10.56 0.22 -10.28
CA ASP A 334 -11.00 -1.18 -10.19
C ASP A 334 -11.05 -1.95 -11.53
N ASP A 335 -10.37 -1.46 -12.56
CA ASP A 335 -10.32 -2.07 -13.91
C ASP A 335 -9.33 -3.24 -14.06
N GLY A 336 -8.64 -3.63 -12.98
CA GLY A 336 -7.71 -4.75 -12.96
C GLY A 336 -6.41 -4.50 -13.75
N ARG A 337 -6.12 -3.25 -14.13
CA ARG A 337 -4.93 -2.90 -14.89
C ARG A 337 -4.22 -1.67 -14.33
N PHE A 338 -2.90 -1.64 -14.49
CA PHE A 338 -2.13 -0.42 -14.38
C PHE A 338 -2.15 0.36 -15.68
N ASP A 339 -2.01 1.67 -15.53
CA ASP A 339 -1.58 2.55 -16.60
C ASP A 339 -0.07 2.78 -16.50
N VAL A 340 0.66 2.47 -17.56
CA VAL A 340 2.13 2.44 -17.58
C VAL A 340 2.63 3.53 -18.52
N ASN A 341 3.14 4.60 -17.94
CA ASN A 341 3.64 5.77 -18.66
C ASN A 341 5.16 5.78 -18.65
N ILE A 342 5.75 5.75 -19.83
CA ILE A 342 7.20 5.74 -20.03
C ILE A 342 7.59 7.03 -20.72
N TRP A 343 8.54 7.73 -20.11
CA TRP A 343 9.21 8.88 -20.70
C TRP A 343 10.50 8.37 -21.33
N SER A 344 10.54 8.33 -22.66
CA SER A 344 11.78 8.06 -23.38
C SER A 344 12.88 9.02 -22.93
N ALA A 345 14.15 8.61 -23.05
CA ALA A 345 15.29 9.45 -22.69
C ALA A 345 15.16 10.86 -23.28
N ALA A 346 15.18 11.86 -22.40
CA ALA A 346 14.94 13.24 -22.74
C ALA A 346 16.08 14.12 -22.23
N SER A 347 16.36 15.22 -22.94
CA SER A 347 17.22 16.28 -22.44
C SER A 347 16.53 17.06 -21.31
N ARG A 348 17.31 17.75 -20.46
CA ARG A 348 16.77 18.54 -19.33
C ARG A 348 15.68 19.55 -19.74
N PRO A 349 15.81 20.32 -20.84
CA PRO A 349 14.72 21.18 -21.31
C PRO A 349 13.48 20.40 -21.77
N ALA A 350 13.67 19.21 -22.35
CA ALA A 350 12.56 18.35 -22.74
C ALA A 350 11.82 17.77 -21.52
N VAL A 351 12.53 17.43 -20.43
CA VAL A 351 11.92 17.05 -19.14
C VAL A 351 11.07 18.16 -18.56
N LEU A 352 11.55 19.41 -18.57
CA LEU A 352 10.76 20.56 -18.12
C LEU A 352 9.48 20.73 -18.95
N ARG A 353 9.55 20.53 -20.28
CA ARG A 353 8.37 20.55 -21.15
C ARG A 353 7.39 19.41 -20.85
N LEU A 354 7.88 18.21 -20.55
CA LEU A 354 7.04 17.06 -20.18
C LEU A 354 6.32 17.33 -18.84
N ILE A 355 7.01 17.88 -17.84
CA ILE A 355 6.42 18.29 -16.56
C ILE A 355 5.33 19.36 -16.78
N ALA A 356 5.60 20.38 -17.61
CA ALA A 356 4.59 21.37 -17.97
C ALA A 356 3.38 20.73 -18.69
N GLY A 357 3.61 19.70 -19.50
CA GLY A 357 2.58 18.88 -20.14
C GLY A 357 1.68 18.17 -19.13
N LEU A 358 2.24 17.60 -18.05
CA LEU A 358 1.47 16.97 -16.97
C LEU A 358 0.55 17.95 -16.25
N TYR A 359 1.03 19.16 -15.94
CA TYR A 359 0.18 20.20 -15.33
C TYR A 359 -1.00 20.60 -16.25
N ARG A 360 -0.81 20.50 -17.57
CA ARG A 360 -1.86 20.77 -18.56
C ARG A 360 -2.72 19.55 -18.88
N GLY A 361 -2.38 18.36 -18.35
CA GLY A 361 -3.01 17.09 -18.73
C GLY A 361 -2.88 16.79 -20.22
N ARG A 362 -1.67 16.96 -20.77
CA ARG A 362 -1.34 16.71 -22.19
C ARG A 362 -0.08 15.86 -22.32
N PHE A 363 0.06 14.86 -21.46
CA PHE A 363 1.24 14.00 -21.46
C PHE A 363 1.31 13.17 -22.75
N ARG A 364 0.19 12.56 -23.18
CA ARG A 364 0.11 11.71 -24.39
C ARG A 364 0.43 12.45 -25.68
N ALA A 365 0.36 13.78 -25.70
CA ALA A 365 0.64 14.60 -26.88
C ALA A 365 2.14 14.68 -27.20
N SER A 366 3.03 14.26 -26.29
CA SER A 366 4.47 14.27 -26.51
C SER A 366 4.93 13.05 -27.30
N ALA A 367 5.78 13.25 -28.30
CA ALA A 367 6.44 12.14 -29.01
C ALA A 367 7.40 11.32 -28.11
N LEU A 368 7.75 11.84 -26.93
CA LEU A 368 8.57 11.14 -25.92
C LEU A 368 7.73 10.32 -24.94
N ALA A 369 6.40 10.42 -25.00
CA ALA A 369 5.48 9.70 -24.15
C ALA A 369 5.07 8.38 -24.80
N ARG A 370 5.25 7.29 -24.06
CA ARG A 370 4.67 5.99 -24.40
C ARG A 370 3.72 5.58 -23.27
N CYS A 371 2.51 5.17 -23.63
CA CYS A 371 1.46 4.81 -22.68
C CYS A 371 0.98 3.40 -22.99
N GLU A 372 1.09 2.51 -22.01
CA GLU A 372 0.71 1.12 -22.11
C GLU A 372 -0.25 0.75 -20.97
N ARG A 373 -0.94 -0.37 -21.11
CA ARG A 373 -1.85 -0.92 -20.09
C ARG A 373 -1.45 -2.35 -19.78
N SER A 374 -1.31 -2.70 -18.51
CA SER A 374 -0.88 -4.04 -18.12
C SER A 374 -1.38 -4.42 -16.73
N ALA A 375 -1.79 -5.67 -16.51
CA ALA A 375 -2.05 -6.18 -15.16
C ALA A 375 -0.75 -6.53 -14.40
N ARG A 376 0.35 -6.74 -15.13
CA ARG A 376 1.67 -7.04 -14.60
C ARG A 376 2.77 -6.28 -15.32
N VAL A 377 3.74 -5.76 -14.58
CA VAL A 377 4.91 -5.05 -15.12
C VAL A 377 6.17 -5.55 -14.44
N ASP A 378 7.13 -6.06 -15.21
CA ASP A 378 8.46 -6.39 -14.71
C ASP A 378 9.43 -5.23 -15.02
N LEU A 379 10.15 -4.78 -14.00
CA LEU A 379 11.17 -3.73 -14.06
C LEU A 379 12.52 -4.34 -13.72
N ARG A 380 13.47 -4.28 -14.66
CA ARG A 380 14.85 -4.75 -14.45
C ARG A 380 15.83 -3.65 -14.83
N PRO A 381 16.20 -2.77 -13.89
CA PRO A 381 17.24 -1.77 -14.15
C PRO A 381 18.60 -2.46 -14.34
N GLU A 382 19.49 -1.82 -15.09
CA GLU A 382 20.86 -2.34 -15.32
C GLU A 382 21.71 -2.34 -14.03
N TYR A 383 21.42 -1.40 -13.12
CA TYR A 383 22.05 -1.26 -11.82
C TYR A 383 20.99 -1.10 -10.72
N PRO A 384 21.29 -1.43 -9.46
CA PRO A 384 20.40 -1.17 -8.34
C PRO A 384 19.88 0.27 -8.35
N SER A 385 18.56 0.42 -8.45
CA SER A 385 17.93 1.72 -8.71
C SER A 385 16.79 2.00 -7.72
N PRO A 386 16.54 3.27 -7.36
CA PRO A 386 15.40 3.63 -6.54
C PRO A 386 14.06 3.30 -7.23
N LEU A 387 13.22 2.56 -6.52
CA LEU A 387 11.81 2.36 -6.83
C LEU A 387 10.99 3.11 -5.77
N GLU A 388 10.13 4.02 -6.21
CA GLU A 388 9.16 4.70 -5.37
C GLU A 388 7.82 3.95 -5.41
N LEU A 389 7.18 3.77 -4.26
CA LEU A 389 5.84 3.22 -4.07
C LEU A 389 5.05 4.18 -3.17
N ASP A 390 4.02 4.86 -3.69
CA ASP A 390 3.21 5.85 -2.94
C ASP A 390 4.03 6.87 -2.12
N GLY A 391 5.19 7.30 -2.64
CA GLY A 391 6.10 8.24 -1.97
C GLY A 391 7.15 7.60 -1.06
N GLU A 392 7.14 6.28 -0.86
CA GLU A 392 8.21 5.56 -0.16
C GLU A 392 9.23 4.99 -1.14
N ILE A 393 10.53 5.22 -0.90
CA ILE A 393 11.60 4.84 -1.81
C ILE A 393 12.39 3.64 -1.26
N THR A 394 12.60 2.63 -2.10
CA THR A 394 13.48 1.49 -1.82
C THR A 394 14.40 1.24 -3.02
N VAL A 395 15.69 0.99 -2.79
CA VAL A 395 16.62 0.59 -3.85
C VAL A 395 16.41 -0.89 -4.17
N VAL A 396 16.25 -1.23 -5.45
CA VAL A 396 15.97 -2.59 -5.93
C VAL A 396 16.88 -2.96 -7.09
N GLU A 397 17.23 -4.24 -7.20
CA GLU A 397 17.85 -4.83 -8.40
C GLU A 397 16.81 -5.15 -9.48
N GLY A 398 15.56 -5.30 -9.07
CA GLY A 398 14.43 -5.53 -9.96
C GLY A 398 13.12 -5.60 -9.17
N ALA A 399 12.02 -5.41 -9.86
CA ALA A 399 10.69 -5.50 -9.26
C ALA A 399 9.68 -6.08 -10.24
N THR A 400 8.77 -6.88 -9.71
CA THR A 400 7.55 -7.31 -10.41
C THR A 400 6.37 -6.60 -9.75
N LEU A 401 5.63 -5.84 -10.54
CA LEU A 401 4.43 -5.12 -10.13
C LEU A 401 3.20 -5.85 -10.66
N GLU A 402 2.24 -6.16 -9.80
CA GLU A 402 1.03 -6.92 -10.14
C GLU A 402 -0.21 -6.23 -9.58
N VAL A 403 -1.29 -6.17 -10.36
CA VAL A 403 -2.59 -5.71 -9.88
C VAL A 403 -3.27 -6.83 -9.12
N LEU A 404 -3.76 -6.53 -7.93
CA LEU A 404 -4.69 -7.36 -7.16
C LEU A 404 -6.09 -6.78 -7.34
N PRO A 405 -6.93 -7.35 -8.23
CA PRO A 405 -8.17 -6.72 -8.63
C PRO A 405 -9.16 -6.65 -7.46
N ARG A 406 -9.72 -5.46 -7.21
CA ARG A 406 -10.77 -5.25 -6.19
C ARG A 406 -10.42 -5.84 -4.81
N ALA A 407 -9.13 -5.82 -4.45
CA ALA A 407 -8.60 -6.53 -3.29
C ALA A 407 -8.96 -5.89 -1.95
N LEU A 408 -9.17 -4.57 -1.88
CA LEU A 408 -9.36 -3.85 -0.62
C LEU A 408 -10.57 -2.91 -0.69
N LEU A 409 -11.36 -2.85 0.38
CA LEU A 409 -12.39 -1.82 0.54
C LEU A 409 -11.72 -0.50 0.95
N VAL A 410 -12.03 0.59 0.26
CA VAL A 410 -11.56 1.94 0.60
C VAL A 410 -12.76 2.83 0.88
N CYS A 411 -12.75 3.49 2.04
CA CYS A 411 -13.76 4.48 2.44
C CYS A 411 -13.83 5.63 1.44
N ALA A 412 -15.02 6.19 1.23
CA ALA A 412 -15.21 7.29 0.29
C ALA A 412 -14.55 8.57 0.79
#